data_AF-A0A7S1F338-F1
#
_entry.id   AF-A0A7S1F338-F1
#
_cell.length_a   1.000
_cell.length_b   1.000
_cell.length_c   1.000
_cell.angle_alpha   90.00
_cell.angle_beta   90.00
_cell.angle_gamma   90.00
#
_symmetry.space_group_name_H-M   'P 1'
#
loop_
_entity.id
_entity.type
_entity.pdbx_description
1 polymer ?
#
loop_
_entity_poly.entity_id
_entity_poly.type
_entity_poly.pdbx_seq_one_letter_code
_entity_poly.pdbx_strand_id
1 'polypeptide(L)'
;FIHFLRFWHAFQLIACRWQDGGLADAEPLSRELSAFRCRVLDQCCQGLTCQWVANQVDLLQLSSADRSAWVPLASVLRGFVGELGGGQIELREISKALLPWLHELCDDYLRGGRATQLRHVRDVTGCSLKVACVHLGRRAWDVESALQSFYAHQDPPNPPSDTVSWSTSGLRLRNREVECPICVTVYHDDNRSVEMHCCFQVLCSRCLDKVTHDGLMTCPFCRCVDTGSRIARPQPSGLEKVTLLSVPKRLVSGMCRAFAGVILHSSGCRPSLSGEEPMRRSWSGSYVDPRLTLAR
;
A
#
# COMPACT_ATOMS: atom_id res chain seq x y z
N PHE A 1 6.57 -20.37 -15.39
CA PHE A 1 5.25 -19.90 -15.86
C PHE A 1 4.24 -19.62 -14.73
N ILE A 2 3.91 -20.58 -13.84
CA ILE A 2 2.88 -20.37 -12.79
C ILE A 2 3.16 -19.18 -11.86
N HIS A 3 4.41 -18.99 -11.40
CA HIS A 3 4.77 -17.84 -10.56
C HIS A 3 4.57 -16.50 -11.26
N PHE A 4 4.81 -16.46 -12.57
CA PHE A 4 4.60 -15.27 -13.38
C PHE A 4 3.11 -14.92 -13.51
N LEU A 5 2.25 -15.91 -13.74
CA LEU A 5 0.79 -15.71 -13.74
C LEU A 5 0.28 -15.26 -12.36
N ARG A 6 0.84 -15.79 -11.28
CA ARG A 6 0.51 -15.33 -9.91
C ARG A 6 0.93 -13.89 -9.69
N PHE A 7 2.12 -13.51 -10.16
CA PHE A 7 2.61 -12.13 -10.14
C PHE A 7 1.67 -11.22 -10.92
N TRP A 8 1.28 -11.63 -12.12
CA TRP A 8 0.32 -10.92 -12.96
C TRP A 8 -1.04 -10.72 -12.28
N HIS A 9 -1.59 -11.77 -11.68
CA HIS A 9 -2.88 -11.71 -10.99
C HIS A 9 -2.83 -10.85 -9.72
N ALA A 10 -1.79 -11.01 -8.90
CA ALA A 10 -1.57 -10.17 -7.72
C ALA A 10 -1.52 -8.69 -8.12
N PHE A 11 -0.80 -8.38 -9.19
CA PHE A 11 -0.72 -7.05 -9.75
C PHE A 11 -2.07 -6.49 -10.17
N GLN A 12 -2.87 -7.27 -10.92
CA GLN A 12 -4.20 -6.85 -11.35
C GLN A 12 -5.12 -6.58 -10.17
N LEU A 13 -5.07 -7.39 -9.12
CA LEU A 13 -5.87 -7.17 -7.92
C LEU A 13 -5.50 -5.87 -7.19
N ILE A 14 -4.21 -5.54 -7.13
CA ILE A 14 -3.73 -4.25 -6.59
C ILE A 14 -4.30 -3.10 -7.40
N ALA A 15 -4.12 -3.16 -8.72
CA ALA A 15 -4.58 -2.13 -9.62
C ALA A 15 -6.09 -1.91 -9.51
N CYS A 16 -6.89 -2.99 -9.49
CA CYS A 16 -8.34 -2.88 -9.35
C CYS A 16 -8.74 -2.27 -7.99
N ARG A 17 -8.15 -2.73 -6.88
CA ARG A 17 -8.50 -2.22 -5.54
C ARG A 17 -8.14 -0.75 -5.34
N TRP A 18 -7.09 -0.26 -5.99
CA TRP A 18 -6.71 1.15 -5.91
C TRP A 18 -7.48 2.02 -6.92
N GLN A 19 -8.19 1.42 -7.88
CA GLN A 19 -8.98 2.13 -8.90
C GLN A 19 -10.46 2.33 -8.53
N ASP A 20 -10.96 1.73 -7.44
CA ASP A 20 -12.34 1.92 -6.97
C ASP A 20 -12.68 3.40 -6.67
N GLY A 21 -11.68 4.27 -6.51
CA GLY A 21 -11.84 5.73 -6.37
C GLY A 21 -11.93 6.54 -7.68
N GLY A 22 -11.98 5.87 -8.84
CA GLY A 22 -11.94 6.49 -10.16
C GLY A 22 -10.51 6.74 -10.67
N LEU A 23 -10.32 6.69 -11.99
CA LEU A 23 -8.99 6.73 -12.64
C LEU A 23 -8.15 7.97 -12.30
N ALA A 24 -8.82 9.08 -11.98
CA ALA A 24 -8.20 10.36 -11.65
C ALA A 24 -7.52 10.35 -10.27
N ASP A 25 -8.03 9.57 -9.32
CA ASP A 25 -7.49 9.45 -7.95
C ASP A 25 -6.64 8.18 -7.76
N ALA A 26 -6.21 7.56 -8.86
CA ALA A 26 -5.33 6.41 -8.81
C ALA A 26 -4.04 6.74 -8.04
N GLU A 27 -3.76 5.88 -7.08
CA GLU A 27 -2.63 5.95 -6.15
C GLU A 27 -1.30 5.94 -6.95
N PRO A 28 -0.35 6.88 -6.70
CA PRO A 28 0.86 7.03 -7.52
C PRO A 28 1.68 5.76 -7.69
N LEU A 29 1.81 4.96 -6.62
CA LEU A 29 2.61 3.75 -6.64
C LEU A 29 2.02 2.69 -7.58
N SER A 30 0.68 2.59 -7.75
CA SER A 30 0.11 1.67 -8.78
C SER A 30 0.64 1.95 -10.17
N ARG A 31 0.80 3.24 -10.52
CA ARG A 31 1.24 3.64 -11.86
C ARG A 31 2.71 3.30 -12.05
N GLU A 32 3.53 3.55 -11.03
CA GLU A 32 4.95 3.20 -11.02
C GLU A 32 5.15 1.67 -11.12
N LEU A 33 4.41 0.91 -10.31
CA LEU A 33 4.35 -0.54 -10.35
C LEU A 33 3.94 -1.04 -11.75
N SER A 34 2.98 -0.37 -12.39
CA SER A 34 2.49 -0.78 -13.72
C SER A 34 3.54 -0.53 -14.80
N ALA A 35 4.19 0.62 -14.73
CA ALA A 35 5.29 0.97 -15.63
C ALA A 35 6.51 0.06 -15.41
N PHE A 36 6.82 -0.31 -14.17
CA PHE A 36 7.88 -1.26 -13.84
C PHE A 36 7.58 -2.63 -14.44
N ARG A 37 6.35 -3.13 -14.24
CA ARG A 37 5.90 -4.40 -14.81
C ARG A 37 6.07 -4.42 -16.33
N CYS A 38 5.55 -3.43 -17.05
CA CYS A 38 5.65 -3.39 -18.51
C CYS A 38 7.12 -3.44 -18.96
N ARG A 39 8.00 -2.66 -18.33
CA ARG A 39 9.44 -2.69 -18.62
C ARG A 39 10.06 -4.08 -18.41
N VAL A 40 9.74 -4.76 -17.31
CA VAL A 40 10.25 -6.13 -17.04
C VAL A 40 9.78 -7.11 -18.11
N LEU A 41 8.53 -7.00 -18.58
CA LEU A 41 8.00 -7.85 -19.63
C LEU A 41 8.69 -7.61 -20.97
N ASP A 42 8.86 -6.35 -21.35
CA ASP A 42 9.52 -5.96 -22.59
C ASP A 42 10.99 -6.44 -22.60
N GLN A 43 11.68 -6.32 -21.46
CA GLN A 43 13.06 -6.78 -21.32
C GLN A 43 13.18 -8.31 -21.31
N CYS A 44 12.14 -9.04 -20.87
CA CYS A 44 12.16 -10.50 -20.86
C CYS A 44 12.38 -11.10 -22.26
N CYS A 45 11.92 -10.43 -23.31
CA CYS A 45 12.15 -10.84 -24.70
C CYS A 45 13.58 -10.60 -25.19
N GLN A 46 14.35 -9.75 -24.50
CA GLN A 46 15.69 -9.30 -24.93
C GLN A 46 16.83 -9.93 -24.11
N GLY A 47 16.50 -10.78 -23.14
CA GLY A 47 17.45 -11.26 -22.13
C GLY A 47 17.39 -10.37 -20.89
N LEU A 48 16.76 -10.91 -19.85
CA LEU A 48 16.60 -10.25 -18.56
C LEU A 48 17.83 -10.57 -17.69
N THR A 49 18.48 -9.56 -17.10
CA THR A 49 19.61 -9.75 -16.18
C THR A 49 19.27 -9.17 -14.81
N CYS A 50 19.83 -9.76 -13.74
CA CYS A 50 19.62 -9.24 -12.37
C CYS A 50 20.06 -7.78 -12.25
N GLN A 51 21.20 -7.44 -12.87
CA GLN A 51 21.75 -6.10 -12.86
C GLN A 51 20.78 -5.09 -13.48
N TRP A 52 20.16 -5.45 -14.60
CA TRP A 52 19.20 -4.56 -15.25
C TRP A 52 17.97 -4.33 -14.35
N VAL A 53 17.43 -5.38 -13.72
CA VAL A 53 16.27 -5.24 -12.83
C VAL A 53 16.62 -4.39 -11.60
N ALA A 54 17.77 -4.63 -10.98
CA ALA A 54 18.27 -3.83 -9.86
C ALA A 54 18.40 -2.34 -10.25
N ASN A 55 19.01 -2.05 -11.41
CA ASN A 55 19.14 -0.68 -11.92
C ASN A 55 17.76 -0.04 -12.17
N GLN A 56 16.78 -0.78 -12.71
CA GLN A 56 15.43 -0.25 -12.89
C GLN A 56 14.75 0.08 -11.57
N VAL A 57 14.93 -0.76 -10.55
CA VAL A 57 14.40 -0.49 -9.20
C VAL A 57 15.07 0.73 -8.57
N ASP A 58 16.39 0.88 -8.71
CA ASP A 58 17.11 2.06 -8.21
C ASP A 58 16.61 3.35 -8.92
N LEU A 59 16.42 3.32 -10.24
CA LEU A 59 15.87 4.45 -11.01
C LEU A 59 14.43 4.81 -10.58
N LEU A 60 13.59 3.80 -10.38
CA LEU A 60 12.23 3.98 -9.88
C LEU A 60 12.23 4.54 -8.47
N GLN A 61 13.09 4.03 -7.59
CA GLN A 61 13.20 4.51 -6.22
C GLN A 61 13.53 6.00 -6.16
N LEU A 62 14.36 6.53 -7.06
CA LEU A 62 14.70 7.96 -7.11
C LEU A 62 13.51 8.85 -7.50
N SER A 63 12.67 8.35 -8.40
CA SER A 63 11.52 9.07 -8.98
C SER A 63 10.18 8.74 -8.32
N SER A 64 10.15 7.74 -7.45
CA SER A 64 8.96 7.22 -6.78
C SER A 64 8.38 8.24 -5.80
N ALA A 65 7.05 8.31 -5.74
CA ALA A 65 6.33 8.99 -4.68
C ALA A 65 6.60 8.32 -3.32
N ASP A 66 6.70 6.99 -3.26
CA ASP A 66 7.03 6.23 -2.06
C ASP A 66 8.38 5.53 -2.20
N ARG A 67 9.46 6.26 -1.90
CA ARG A 67 10.83 5.72 -2.02
C ARG A 67 11.10 4.55 -1.08
N SER A 68 10.49 4.55 0.11
CA SER A 68 10.73 3.52 1.12
C SER A 68 10.06 2.19 0.77
N ALA A 69 9.01 2.18 -0.06
CA ALA A 69 8.39 0.95 -0.56
C ALA A 69 9.33 0.11 -1.41
N TRP A 70 10.27 0.74 -2.13
CA TRP A 70 11.20 0.06 -3.04
C TRP A 70 12.45 -0.50 -2.33
N VAL A 71 12.77 -0.02 -1.12
CA VAL A 71 13.99 -0.41 -0.38
C VAL A 71 14.12 -1.93 -0.18
N PRO A 72 13.08 -2.66 0.30
CA PRO A 72 13.21 -4.10 0.53
C PRO A 72 13.50 -4.87 -0.76
N LEU A 73 12.83 -4.51 -1.86
CA LEU A 73 13.06 -5.13 -3.16
C LEU A 73 14.47 -4.85 -3.69
N ALA A 74 14.93 -3.60 -3.61
CA ALA A 74 16.29 -3.23 -4.03
C ALA A 74 17.34 -4.05 -3.27
N SER A 75 17.16 -4.23 -1.96
CA SER A 75 18.06 -5.04 -1.15
C SER A 75 18.10 -6.50 -1.58
N VAL A 76 16.94 -7.11 -1.86
CA VAL A 76 16.86 -8.51 -2.34
C VAL A 76 17.52 -8.66 -3.72
N LEU A 77 17.27 -7.74 -4.64
CA LEU A 77 17.84 -7.80 -6.00
C LEU A 77 19.36 -7.62 -6.01
N ARG A 78 19.91 -6.77 -5.14
CA ARG A 78 21.38 -6.64 -5.00
C ARG A 78 22.03 -7.93 -4.49
N GLY A 79 21.34 -8.69 -3.63
CA GLY A 79 21.77 -10.04 -3.24
C GLY A 79 21.89 -10.97 -4.45
N PHE A 80 20.87 -11.00 -5.31
CA PHE A 80 20.90 -11.80 -6.54
C PHE A 80 22.00 -11.40 -7.52
N VAL A 81 22.34 -10.11 -7.61
CA VAL A 81 23.44 -9.63 -8.45
C VAL A 81 24.77 -10.24 -8.00
N GLY A 82 25.01 -10.32 -6.68
CA GLY A 82 26.21 -10.94 -6.12
C GLY A 82 26.28 -12.45 -6.36
N GLU A 83 25.15 -13.15 -6.26
CA GLU A 83 25.09 -14.62 -6.41
C GLU A 83 25.19 -15.09 -7.87
N LEU A 84 24.56 -14.36 -8.81
CA LEU A 84 24.41 -14.81 -10.20
C LEU A 84 25.41 -14.19 -11.19
N GLY A 85 26.32 -13.33 -10.72
CA GLY A 85 27.44 -12.83 -11.52
C GLY A 85 27.05 -12.05 -12.77
N GLY A 86 25.89 -11.38 -12.78
CA GLY A 86 25.40 -10.59 -13.90
C GLY A 86 24.84 -11.39 -15.09
N GLY A 87 24.73 -12.72 -14.97
CA GLY A 87 24.16 -13.58 -15.99
C GLY A 87 22.67 -13.29 -16.30
N GLN A 88 22.18 -13.88 -17.39
CA GLN A 88 20.75 -13.91 -17.67
C GLN A 88 20.02 -14.64 -16.55
N ILE A 89 18.90 -14.08 -16.11
CA ILE A 89 18.05 -14.64 -15.07
C ILE A 89 16.69 -14.98 -15.67
N GLU A 90 16.19 -16.17 -15.34
CA GLU A 90 14.84 -16.54 -15.73
C GLU A 90 13.81 -15.65 -15.02
N LEU A 91 12.76 -15.26 -15.73
CA LEU A 91 11.63 -14.53 -15.17
C LEU A 91 11.03 -15.23 -13.94
N ARG A 92 11.15 -16.56 -13.87
CA ARG A 92 10.74 -17.36 -12.71
C ARG A 92 11.48 -16.95 -11.44
N GLU A 93 12.79 -16.76 -11.51
CA GLU A 93 13.62 -16.45 -10.35
C GLU A 93 13.36 -15.03 -9.85
N ILE A 94 13.25 -14.06 -10.75
CA ILE A 94 12.84 -12.69 -10.40
C ILE A 94 11.43 -12.68 -9.79
N SER A 95 10.50 -13.48 -10.31
CA SER A 95 9.15 -13.56 -9.75
C SER A 95 9.14 -14.03 -8.30
N LYS A 96 10.11 -14.86 -7.88
CA LYS A 96 10.24 -15.29 -6.46
C LYS A 96 10.61 -14.13 -5.55
N ALA A 97 11.36 -13.14 -6.05
CA ALA A 97 11.70 -11.93 -5.31
C ALA A 97 10.54 -10.93 -5.28
N LEU A 98 9.89 -10.73 -6.44
CA LEU A 98 8.83 -9.73 -6.60
C LEU A 98 7.55 -10.09 -5.85
N LEU A 99 7.17 -11.37 -5.81
CA LEU A 99 5.88 -11.80 -5.25
C LEU A 99 5.75 -11.52 -3.74
N PRO A 100 6.69 -11.94 -2.87
CA PRO A 100 6.60 -11.65 -1.45
C PRO A 100 6.59 -10.14 -1.17
N TRP A 101 7.47 -9.40 -1.83
CA TRP A 101 7.54 -7.94 -1.70
C TRP A 101 6.21 -7.27 -2.10
N LEU A 102 5.63 -7.64 -3.24
CA LEU A 102 4.33 -7.11 -3.65
C LEU A 102 3.24 -7.43 -2.62
N HIS A 103 3.22 -8.66 -2.08
CA HIS A 103 2.23 -9.06 -1.09
C HIS A 103 2.34 -8.22 0.20
N GLU A 104 3.56 -8.03 0.72
CA GLU A 104 3.80 -7.18 1.88
C GLU A 104 3.39 -5.73 1.62
N LEU A 105 3.73 -5.21 0.45
CA LEU A 105 3.36 -3.86 0.02
C LEU A 105 1.83 -3.71 -0.05
N CYS A 106 1.12 -4.68 -0.62
CA CYS A 106 -0.35 -4.69 -0.64
C CYS A 106 -0.93 -4.62 0.76
N ASP A 107 -0.47 -5.51 1.63
CA ASP A 107 -1.00 -5.62 2.99
C ASP A 107 -0.77 -4.32 3.77
N ASP A 108 0.39 -3.69 3.57
CA ASP A 108 0.72 -2.43 4.25
C ASP A 108 -0.13 -1.24 3.76
N TYR A 109 -0.37 -1.15 2.44
CA TYR A 109 -1.24 -0.12 1.85
C TYR A 109 -2.73 -0.35 2.09
N LEU A 110 -3.16 -1.59 2.29
CA LEU A 110 -4.58 -1.90 2.55
C LEU A 110 -4.92 -1.87 4.04
N ARG A 111 -4.03 -2.33 4.91
CA ARG A 111 -4.34 -2.57 6.33
C ARG A 111 -3.21 -2.24 7.30
N GLY A 112 -2.00 -1.92 6.81
CA GLY A 112 -0.84 -1.70 7.65
C GLY A 112 -0.62 -0.26 8.09
N GLY A 113 0.64 0.08 8.29
CA GLY A 113 1.08 1.40 8.76
C GLY A 113 0.77 2.47 7.73
N ARG A 114 1.12 2.21 6.45
CA ARG A 114 0.86 3.14 5.34
C ARG A 114 -0.63 3.43 5.18
N ALA A 115 -1.48 2.40 5.22
CA ALA A 115 -2.94 2.56 5.18
C ALA A 115 -3.47 3.48 6.30
N THR A 116 -2.88 3.39 7.49
CA THR A 116 -3.27 4.20 8.65
C THR A 116 -2.81 5.64 8.51
N GLN A 117 -1.57 5.86 8.08
CA GLN A 117 -1.02 7.20 7.83
C GLN A 117 -1.78 7.93 6.71
N LEU A 118 -2.13 7.22 5.63
CA LEU A 118 -2.94 7.75 4.54
C LEU A 118 -4.31 8.21 5.02
N ARG A 119 -5.00 7.38 5.81
CA ARG A 119 -6.29 7.76 6.41
C ARG A 119 -6.14 8.99 7.29
N HIS A 120 -5.17 9.04 8.19
CA HIS A 120 -4.96 10.21 9.05
C HIS A 120 -4.78 11.51 8.26
N VAL A 121 -3.93 11.50 7.23
CA VAL A 121 -3.74 12.70 6.41
C VAL A 121 -5.03 13.07 5.68
N ARG A 122 -5.74 12.10 5.09
CA ARG A 122 -7.01 12.36 4.38
C ARG A 122 -8.10 12.87 5.31
N ASP A 123 -8.27 12.26 6.48
CA ASP A 123 -9.31 12.61 7.44
C ASP A 123 -9.12 14.04 7.96
N VAL A 124 -7.87 14.48 8.15
CA VAL A 124 -7.53 15.84 8.61
C VAL A 124 -7.65 16.87 7.47
N THR A 125 -7.18 16.55 6.28
CA THR A 125 -7.06 17.52 5.17
C THR A 125 -8.26 17.53 4.22
N GLY A 126 -9.09 16.49 4.25
CA GLY A 126 -10.15 16.25 3.25
C GLY A 126 -9.62 15.97 1.83
N CYS A 127 -8.31 15.76 1.65
CA CYS A 127 -7.72 15.61 0.33
C CYS A 127 -7.94 14.21 -0.28
N SER A 128 -7.68 14.12 -1.58
CA SER A 128 -7.76 12.86 -2.34
C SER A 128 -6.65 11.89 -1.90
N LEU A 129 -6.81 10.59 -2.18
CA LEU A 129 -5.81 9.59 -1.80
C LEU A 129 -4.47 9.88 -2.47
N LYS A 130 -4.50 10.25 -3.76
CA LYS A 130 -3.32 10.62 -4.53
C LYS A 130 -2.56 11.78 -3.88
N VAL A 131 -3.26 12.82 -3.44
CA VAL A 131 -2.64 13.98 -2.80
C VAL A 131 -2.01 13.58 -1.47
N ALA A 132 -2.71 12.80 -0.64
CA ALA A 132 -2.17 12.29 0.62
C ALA A 132 -0.89 11.47 0.41
N CYS A 133 -0.87 10.54 -0.56
CA CYS A 133 0.31 9.75 -0.91
C CYS A 133 1.51 10.64 -1.27
N VAL A 134 1.30 11.68 -2.10
CA VAL A 134 2.38 12.57 -2.53
C VAL A 134 2.98 13.34 -1.34
N HIS A 135 2.15 13.85 -0.44
CA HIS A 135 2.63 14.57 0.74
C HIS A 135 3.37 13.65 1.72
N LEU A 136 2.82 12.47 2.00
CA LEU A 136 3.48 11.46 2.86
C LEU A 136 4.80 11.01 2.25
N GLY A 137 4.79 10.68 0.96
CA GLY A 137 5.96 10.21 0.22
C GLY A 137 7.15 11.19 0.27
N ARG A 138 6.87 12.49 0.05
CA ARG A 138 7.88 13.56 0.13
C ARG A 138 8.45 13.76 1.54
N ARG A 139 7.73 13.35 2.57
CA ARG A 139 8.09 13.53 3.98
C ARG A 139 8.44 12.22 4.66
N ALA A 140 8.92 11.24 3.89
CA ALA A 140 9.35 9.94 4.39
C ALA A 140 8.28 9.25 5.26
N TRP A 141 7.01 9.43 4.90
CA TRP A 141 5.83 8.91 5.61
C TRP A 141 5.65 9.44 7.04
N ASP A 142 6.24 10.59 7.38
CA ASP A 142 5.92 11.28 8.62
C ASP A 142 4.61 12.09 8.46
N VAL A 143 3.59 11.74 9.25
CA VAL A 143 2.24 12.32 9.15
C VAL A 143 2.26 13.82 9.50
N GLU A 144 2.99 14.21 10.55
CA GLU A 144 3.03 15.60 11.01
C GLU A 144 3.70 16.50 9.97
N SER A 145 4.87 16.09 9.46
CA SER A 145 5.58 16.79 8.39
C SER A 145 4.75 16.86 7.10
N ALA A 146 3.98 15.81 6.78
CA ALA A 146 3.10 15.79 5.62
C ALA A 146 1.96 16.82 5.76
N LEU A 147 1.31 16.89 6.93
CA LEU A 147 0.24 17.86 7.23
C LEU A 147 0.77 19.29 7.22
N GLN A 148 1.90 19.56 7.88
CA GLN A 148 2.56 20.88 7.84
C GLN A 148 2.85 21.30 6.40
N SER A 149 3.41 20.37 5.60
CA SER A 149 3.70 20.63 4.20
C SER A 149 2.44 20.86 3.36
N PHE A 150 1.31 20.25 3.69
CA PHE A 150 0.04 20.44 2.98
C PHE A 150 -0.49 21.86 3.19
N TYR A 151 -0.59 22.31 4.45
CA TYR A 151 -1.12 23.64 4.75
C TYR A 151 -0.17 24.78 4.33
N ALA A 152 1.14 24.56 4.40
CA ALA A 152 2.11 25.55 3.90
C ALA A 152 1.98 25.86 2.39
N HIS A 153 1.33 24.99 1.61
CA HIS A 153 1.04 25.23 0.18
C HIS A 153 -0.34 25.83 -0.07
N GLN A 154 -1.21 25.85 0.94
CA GLN A 154 -2.56 26.42 0.82
C GLN A 154 -2.61 27.90 1.17
N ASP A 155 -1.60 28.42 1.88
CA ASP A 155 -1.51 29.84 2.14
C ASP A 155 -1.39 30.58 0.79
N PRO A 156 -2.37 31.43 0.42
CA PRO A 156 -2.16 32.36 -0.67
C PRO A 156 -0.94 33.23 -0.33
N PRO A 157 -0.20 33.73 -1.33
CA PRO A 157 1.03 34.49 -1.09
C PRO A 157 0.73 35.85 -0.41
N ASN A 158 0.49 35.81 0.91
CA ASN A 158 0.42 36.90 1.91
C ASN A 158 -0.69 37.96 1.75
N PRO A 159 -1.04 38.74 2.82
CA PRO A 159 -0.21 39.13 3.99
C PRO A 159 -0.91 39.12 5.38
N PRO A 160 -0.31 39.70 6.45
CA PRO A 160 1.02 39.50 7.02
C PRO A 160 0.95 38.90 8.44
N SER A 161 2.06 38.33 8.89
CA SER A 161 2.58 38.37 10.27
C SER A 161 1.60 38.84 11.36
N ASP A 162 0.80 37.92 11.89
CA ASP A 162 0.60 37.84 13.31
C ASP A 162 0.72 36.39 13.73
N THR A 163 1.58 36.20 14.71
CA THR A 163 2.12 34.98 15.27
C THR A 163 1.03 34.13 15.92
N VAL A 164 0.06 33.64 15.13
CA VAL A 164 -0.80 32.54 15.57
C VAL A 164 0.08 31.30 15.50
N SER A 165 0.73 31.05 16.63
CA SER A 165 1.45 29.83 16.96
C SER A 165 0.51 28.65 16.71
N TRP A 166 0.54 28.15 15.47
CA TRP A 166 -0.16 26.94 15.08
C TRP A 166 0.66 25.77 15.61
N SER A 167 0.58 25.59 16.92
CA SER A 167 1.13 24.44 17.58
C SER A 167 0.26 23.24 17.20
N THR A 168 0.76 22.44 16.26
CA THR A 168 0.28 21.08 15.96
C THR A 168 0.30 20.16 17.19
N SER A 169 0.86 20.63 18.30
CA SER A 169 0.53 20.22 19.66
C SER A 169 -0.98 20.04 19.89
N GLY A 170 -1.87 20.82 19.28
CA GLY A 170 -3.33 20.72 19.48
C GLY A 170 -3.95 19.35 19.17
N LEU A 171 -3.36 18.54 18.26
CA LEU A 171 -3.84 17.18 17.98
C LEU A 171 -3.11 16.07 18.75
N ARG A 172 -1.95 16.37 19.36
CA ARG A 172 -1.15 15.40 20.15
C ARG A 172 -1.17 15.65 21.66
N LEU A 173 -1.90 16.65 22.17
CA LEU A 173 -1.89 17.05 23.60
C LEU A 173 -3.19 16.86 24.40
N ARG A 174 -4.18 16.10 23.93
CA ARG A 174 -5.49 16.10 24.58
C ARG A 174 -5.83 14.80 25.33
N ASN A 175 -4.90 13.84 25.43
CA ASN A 175 -5.03 12.71 26.37
C ASN A 175 -4.84 13.14 27.85
N ARG A 176 -4.67 14.45 28.10
CA ARG A 176 -4.70 15.12 29.40
C ARG A 176 -5.65 16.32 29.39
N GLU A 177 -6.63 16.36 28.48
CA GLU A 177 -7.72 17.31 28.66
C GLU A 177 -8.40 16.99 29.98
N VAL A 178 -8.26 17.91 30.92
CA VAL A 178 -8.88 17.80 32.23
C VAL A 178 -10.31 18.32 32.16
N GLU A 179 -10.74 18.98 31.09
CA GLU A 179 -12.02 19.70 31.02
C GLU A 179 -12.77 19.51 29.70
N CYS A 180 -14.10 19.54 29.79
CA CYS A 180 -14.97 19.47 28.61
C CYS A 180 -14.93 20.77 27.80
N PRO A 181 -14.66 20.73 26.49
CA PRO A 181 -14.56 21.94 25.64
C PRO A 181 -15.89 22.71 25.46
N ILE A 182 -17.04 22.11 25.80
CA ILE A 182 -18.35 22.75 25.66
C ILE A 182 -18.78 23.46 26.95
N CYS A 183 -18.66 22.79 28.09
CA CYS A 183 -19.14 23.30 29.38
C CYS A 183 -18.05 23.60 30.39
N VAL A 184 -16.77 23.41 30.03
CA VAL A 184 -15.58 23.66 30.85
C VAL A 184 -15.59 22.85 32.16
N THR A 185 -16.38 21.77 32.22
CA THR A 185 -16.45 20.91 33.41
C THR A 185 -15.25 19.98 33.44
N VAL A 186 -14.56 19.97 34.58
CA VAL A 186 -13.44 19.07 34.83
C VAL A 186 -13.90 17.61 34.79
N TYR A 187 -13.19 16.77 34.05
CA TYR A 187 -13.31 15.32 34.07
C TYR A 187 -12.71 14.82 35.39
N HIS A 188 -13.59 14.36 36.27
CA HIS A 188 -13.23 13.57 37.45
C HIS A 188 -13.44 12.09 37.15
N ASP A 189 -12.85 11.19 37.94
CA ASP A 189 -13.01 9.73 37.76
C ASP A 189 -14.47 9.28 37.68
N ASP A 190 -15.38 10.01 38.36
CA ASP A 190 -16.83 9.75 38.35
C ASP A 190 -17.55 10.28 37.10
N ASN A 191 -16.94 11.19 36.35
CA ASN A 191 -17.55 11.87 35.23
C ASN A 191 -17.07 11.23 33.93
N ARG A 192 -17.91 10.41 33.32
CA ARG A 192 -17.57 9.69 32.09
C ARG A 192 -17.25 10.67 30.97
N SER A 193 -15.98 10.66 30.55
CA SER A 193 -15.53 11.25 29.31
C SER A 193 -15.89 10.31 28.15
N VAL A 194 -16.34 10.89 27.03
CA VAL A 194 -16.67 10.17 25.81
C VAL A 194 -15.84 10.73 24.67
N GLU A 195 -15.01 9.89 24.08
CA GLU A 195 -14.20 10.24 22.93
C GLU A 195 -15.01 10.08 21.63
N MET A 196 -15.04 11.12 20.83
CA MET A 196 -15.78 11.20 19.58
C MET A 196 -14.97 10.55 18.46
N HIS A 197 -15.54 9.56 17.76
CA HIS A 197 -14.83 8.81 16.72
C HIS A 197 -14.44 9.63 15.48
N CYS A 198 -15.20 10.68 15.17
CA CYS A 198 -15.01 11.47 13.95
C CYS A 198 -13.82 12.43 14.00
N CYS A 199 -13.46 12.92 15.20
CA CYS A 199 -12.44 13.96 15.34
C CYS A 199 -11.61 13.83 16.62
N PHE A 200 -11.78 12.71 17.35
CA PHE A 200 -11.07 12.37 18.60
C PHE A 200 -11.19 13.44 19.69
N GLN A 201 -12.24 14.27 19.64
CA GLN A 201 -12.54 15.24 20.69
C GLN A 201 -13.24 14.54 21.85
N VAL A 202 -12.96 14.95 23.08
CA VAL A 202 -13.56 14.35 24.27
C VAL A 202 -14.68 15.25 24.78
N LEU A 203 -15.86 14.69 25.06
CA LEU A 203 -16.99 15.39 25.65
C LEU A 203 -17.39 14.76 26.99
N CYS A 204 -17.95 15.56 27.89
CA CYS A 204 -18.63 15.00 29.06
C CYS A 204 -19.98 14.40 28.62
N SER A 205 -20.45 13.36 29.33
CA SER A 205 -21.73 12.71 29.06
C SER A 205 -22.89 13.69 28.94
N ARG A 206 -22.97 14.71 29.80
CA ARG A 206 -24.03 15.74 29.76
C ARG A 206 -24.03 16.55 28.47
N CYS A 207 -22.86 16.88 27.93
CA CYS A 207 -22.76 17.60 26.67
C CYS A 207 -23.04 16.68 25.49
N LEU A 208 -22.64 15.41 25.56
CA LEU A 208 -23.00 14.40 24.57
C LEU A 208 -24.53 14.21 24.47
N ASP A 209 -25.21 14.10 25.60
CA ASP A 209 -26.68 13.96 25.65
C ASP A 209 -27.38 15.17 25.02
N LYS A 210 -26.84 16.38 25.22
CA LYS A 210 -27.40 17.62 24.64
C LYS A 210 -27.23 17.72 23.12
N VAL A 211 -26.17 17.15 22.56
CA VAL A 211 -25.90 17.17 21.10
C VAL A 211 -26.43 15.93 20.39
N THR A 212 -26.98 14.99 21.14
CA THR A 212 -27.66 13.81 20.61
C THR A 212 -29.14 14.09 20.49
N HIS A 213 -29.66 14.12 19.26
CA HIS A 213 -31.08 14.34 18.96
C HIS A 213 -31.63 13.11 18.24
N ASP A 214 -32.77 12.60 18.70
CA ASP A 214 -33.42 11.40 18.11
C ASP A 214 -32.51 10.16 18.03
N GLY A 215 -31.59 10.02 18.98
CA GLY A 215 -30.61 8.92 19.01
C GLY A 215 -29.48 9.05 17.98
N LEU A 216 -29.44 10.14 17.22
CA LEU A 216 -28.35 10.49 16.31
C LEU A 216 -27.51 11.59 16.93
N MET A 217 -26.20 11.36 16.98
CA MET A 217 -25.26 12.35 17.46
C MET A 217 -24.68 13.11 16.27
N THR A 218 -24.77 14.44 16.31
CA THR A 218 -24.05 15.31 15.37
C THR A 218 -22.87 15.93 16.11
N CYS A 219 -21.65 15.66 15.67
CA CYS A 219 -20.46 16.17 16.34
C CYS A 219 -20.43 17.71 16.31
N PRO A 220 -20.35 18.40 17.47
CA PRO A 220 -20.38 19.86 17.50
C PRO A 220 -19.12 20.52 16.90
N PHE A 221 -18.04 19.76 16.71
CA PHE A 221 -16.77 20.26 16.18
C PHE A 221 -16.68 20.11 14.65
N CYS A 222 -16.90 18.89 14.14
CA CYS A 222 -16.75 18.60 12.70
C CYS A 222 -18.08 18.40 11.96
N ARG A 223 -19.22 18.42 12.66
CA ARG A 223 -20.57 18.22 12.12
C ARG A 223 -20.82 16.87 11.43
N CYS A 224 -19.92 15.89 11.60
CA CYS A 224 -20.18 14.52 11.19
C CYS A 224 -21.35 13.94 12.01
N VAL A 225 -22.26 13.25 11.33
CA VAL A 225 -23.37 12.53 11.97
C VAL A 225 -22.92 11.10 12.23
N ASP A 226 -22.92 10.67 13.49
CA ASP A 226 -22.63 9.30 13.87
C ASP A 226 -23.93 8.49 13.88
N THR A 227 -24.10 7.66 12.86
CA THR A 227 -25.26 6.75 12.70
C THR A 227 -25.04 5.39 13.36
N GLY A 228 -23.91 5.19 14.07
CA GLY A 228 -23.51 3.90 14.59
C GLY A 228 -23.90 3.67 16.05
N SER A 229 -24.61 2.57 16.30
CA SER A 229 -24.93 1.91 17.59
C SER A 229 -23.72 1.59 18.53
N ARG A 230 -22.57 2.24 18.37
CA ARG A 230 -21.41 2.10 19.25
C ARG A 230 -21.35 3.28 20.20
N ILE A 231 -22.33 3.38 21.09
CA ILE A 231 -22.23 4.30 22.22
C ILE A 231 -20.94 3.95 22.99
N ALA A 232 -20.03 4.92 23.01
CA ALA A 232 -18.98 5.16 23.98
C ALA A 232 -18.55 3.94 24.81
N ARG A 233 -17.38 3.36 24.52
CA ARG A 233 -16.72 2.57 25.56
C ARG A 233 -16.36 3.53 26.69
N PRO A 234 -16.84 3.33 27.93
CA PRO A 234 -16.27 4.03 29.08
C PRO A 234 -14.77 3.77 29.08
N GLN A 235 -13.96 4.82 29.12
CA GLN A 235 -12.53 4.65 29.36
C GLN A 235 -12.36 3.97 30.73
N PRO A 236 -11.61 2.85 30.83
CA PRO A 236 -11.27 2.28 32.12
C PRO A 236 -10.34 3.24 32.87
N SER A 237 -10.84 3.81 33.96
CA SER A 237 -10.05 4.57 34.93
C SER A 237 -9.13 3.61 35.68
N GLY A 238 -7.98 3.29 35.10
CA GLY A 238 -7.03 2.38 35.75
C GLY A 238 -5.85 2.00 34.86
N LEU A 239 -4.66 2.39 35.30
CA LEU A 239 -3.36 2.05 34.73
C LEU A 239 -3.03 0.57 35.02
N GLU A 240 -3.83 -0.36 34.51
CA GLU A 240 -3.48 -1.78 34.49
C GLU A 240 -2.82 -2.12 33.15
N LYS A 241 -1.57 -2.59 33.22
CA LYS A 241 -0.84 -3.13 32.07
C LYS A 241 -1.62 -4.32 31.49
N VAL A 242 -2.46 -4.05 30.49
CA VAL A 242 -3.06 -5.09 29.67
C VAL A 242 -1.97 -5.65 28.76
N THR A 243 -1.48 -6.83 29.12
CA THR A 243 -0.70 -7.70 28.23
C THR A 243 -1.55 -7.97 26.98
N LEU A 244 -1.10 -7.46 25.83
CA LEU A 244 -1.71 -7.72 24.53
C LEU A 244 -1.70 -9.23 24.24
N LEU A 245 -2.79 -9.90 24.59
CA LEU A 245 -3.11 -11.22 24.06
C LEU A 245 -3.41 -11.05 22.57
N SER A 246 -2.57 -11.71 21.79
CA SER A 246 -2.60 -11.80 20.34
C SER A 246 -3.97 -12.20 19.82
N VAL A 247 -4.50 -11.40 18.90
CA VAL A 247 -5.67 -11.77 18.11
C VAL A 247 -5.31 -12.98 17.24
N PRO A 248 -6.13 -14.06 17.21
CA PRO A 248 -5.77 -15.28 16.48
C PRO A 248 -5.72 -15.02 14.97
N LYS A 249 -4.57 -15.31 14.34
CA LYS A 249 -4.33 -15.30 12.87
C LYS A 249 -5.23 -16.27 12.06
N ARG A 250 -6.32 -16.79 12.62
CA ARG A 250 -7.07 -17.93 12.04
C ARG A 250 -8.06 -17.58 10.93
N LEU A 251 -8.35 -16.31 10.66
CA LEU A 251 -9.22 -15.93 9.53
C LEU A 251 -8.47 -15.69 8.20
N VAL A 252 -7.15 -15.52 8.22
CA VAL A 252 -6.34 -15.38 6.99
C VAL A 252 -5.93 -16.75 6.42
N SER A 253 -5.92 -17.80 7.24
CA SER A 253 -5.64 -19.18 6.80
C SER A 253 -6.74 -19.77 5.90
N GLY A 254 -7.98 -19.28 5.99
CA GLY A 254 -9.11 -19.79 5.22
C GLY A 254 -9.01 -19.50 3.72
N MET A 255 -8.54 -18.31 3.34
CA MET A 255 -8.41 -17.94 1.92
C MET A 255 -7.19 -18.57 1.26
N CYS A 256 -6.09 -18.80 2.00
CA CYS A 256 -4.94 -19.57 1.48
C CYS A 256 -5.28 -21.06 1.22
N ARG A 257 -6.34 -21.62 1.84
CA ARG A 257 -6.80 -22.99 1.52
C ARG A 257 -7.64 -23.07 0.25
N ALA A 258 -8.40 -22.02 -0.09
CA ALA A 258 -9.01 -21.92 -1.42
C ALA A 258 -7.95 -21.91 -2.54
N PHE A 259 -6.76 -21.35 -2.26
CA PHE A 259 -5.60 -21.39 -3.14
C PHE A 259 -4.92 -22.77 -3.27
N ALA A 260 -5.13 -23.70 -2.33
CA ALA A 260 -4.67 -25.08 -2.44
C ALA A 260 -5.69 -25.99 -3.17
N GLY A 261 -6.99 -25.69 -3.06
CA GLY A 261 -8.06 -26.48 -3.70
C GLY A 261 -8.06 -26.42 -5.23
N VAL A 262 -7.71 -25.27 -5.82
CA VAL A 262 -7.59 -25.10 -7.28
C VAL A 262 -6.40 -25.90 -7.84
N ILE A 263 -5.45 -26.31 -6.99
CA ILE A 263 -4.23 -27.04 -7.40
C ILE A 263 -4.48 -28.55 -7.60
N LEU A 264 -5.51 -29.15 -7.00
CA LEU A 264 -5.73 -30.61 -7.05
C LEU A 264 -6.65 -31.09 -8.19
N HIS A 265 -7.34 -30.20 -8.90
CA HIS A 265 -8.24 -30.58 -10.00
C HIS A 265 -7.62 -30.49 -11.41
N SER A 266 -6.35 -30.06 -11.52
CA SER A 266 -5.69 -29.83 -12.82
C SER A 266 -4.74 -30.96 -13.27
N SER A 267 -4.52 -31.98 -12.44
CA SER A 267 -3.66 -33.13 -12.77
C SER A 267 -4.50 -34.32 -13.22
N GLY A 268 -5.04 -34.23 -14.43
CA GLY A 268 -5.89 -35.25 -15.04
C GLY A 268 -5.69 -35.40 -16.54
N CYS A 269 -4.44 -35.39 -17.03
CA CYS A 269 -4.11 -35.84 -18.39
C CYS A 269 -3.03 -36.94 -18.30
N ARG A 270 -3.45 -38.20 -18.48
CA ARG A 270 -2.56 -39.33 -18.75
C ARG A 270 -1.95 -39.19 -20.16
N PRO A 271 -0.67 -39.51 -20.37
CA PRO A 271 -0.15 -39.77 -21.70
C PRO A 271 -0.47 -41.22 -22.09
N SER A 272 -1.19 -41.39 -23.19
CA SER A 272 -1.36 -42.67 -23.88
C SER A 272 -0.10 -42.93 -24.71
N LEU A 273 0.64 -43.98 -24.36
CA LEU A 273 1.73 -44.56 -25.14
C LEU A 273 1.17 -45.62 -26.09
N SER A 274 1.27 -45.37 -27.40
CA SER A 274 1.31 -46.33 -28.53
C SER A 274 1.21 -45.47 -29.79
N GLY A 275 2.04 -45.52 -30.82
CA GLY A 275 3.02 -46.48 -31.30
C GLY A 275 3.40 -46.06 -32.73
N GLU A 276 4.55 -46.54 -33.19
CA GLU A 276 4.95 -46.74 -34.60
C GLU A 276 5.28 -45.52 -35.50
N GLU A 277 6.59 -45.36 -35.71
CA GLU A 277 7.24 -44.91 -36.97
C GLU A 277 6.97 -45.89 -38.15
N PRO A 278 7.37 -45.63 -39.42
CA PRO A 278 8.13 -44.50 -39.99
C PRO A 278 7.59 -43.93 -41.32
N MET A 279 7.97 -42.70 -41.70
CA MET A 279 8.10 -42.36 -43.12
C MET A 279 9.16 -41.31 -43.40
N ARG A 280 10.19 -41.76 -44.12
CA ARG A 280 11.27 -40.96 -44.74
C ARG A 280 10.71 -39.83 -45.59
N ARG A 281 11.23 -38.60 -45.43
CA ARG A 281 11.55 -37.72 -46.56
C ARG A 281 12.81 -36.92 -46.28
N SER A 282 13.81 -37.17 -47.11
CA SER A 282 15.04 -36.40 -47.29
C SER A 282 14.71 -34.98 -47.76
N TRP A 283 15.30 -33.97 -47.12
CA TRP A 283 15.50 -32.64 -47.71
C TRP A 283 16.99 -32.33 -47.71
N SER A 284 17.65 -32.69 -48.80
CA SER A 284 18.95 -32.16 -49.20
C SER A 284 18.70 -30.85 -49.94
N GLY A 285 18.96 -29.72 -49.28
CA GLY A 285 18.92 -28.38 -49.87
C GLY A 285 20.25 -27.69 -49.66
N SER A 286 21.19 -27.96 -50.54
CA SER A 286 22.48 -27.29 -50.64
C SER A 286 22.26 -25.82 -51.01
N TYR A 287 22.58 -24.87 -50.12
CA TYR A 287 22.67 -23.46 -50.51
C TYR A 287 24.10 -23.16 -50.94
N VAL A 288 24.21 -22.72 -52.20
CA VAL A 288 25.43 -22.43 -52.93
C VAL A 288 25.92 -21.02 -52.56
N ASP A 289 27.20 -20.94 -52.25
CA ASP A 289 28.01 -19.73 -52.08
C ASP A 289 28.33 -19.10 -53.46
N PRO A 290 27.94 -17.83 -53.73
CA PRO A 290 28.44 -17.10 -54.87
C PRO A 290 29.64 -16.20 -54.48
N ARG A 291 30.82 -16.81 -54.64
CA ARG A 291 32.14 -16.25 -54.97
C ARG A 291 32.27 -14.73 -55.19
N LEU A 292 33.26 -14.16 -54.49
CA LEU A 292 34.46 -13.52 -55.03
C LEU A 292 34.39 -12.90 -56.44
N THR A 293 34.65 -11.59 -56.51
CA THR A 293 35.64 -11.05 -57.47
C THR A 293 36.37 -9.86 -56.86
N LEU A 294 37.68 -10.04 -56.65
CA LEU A 294 38.68 -9.00 -56.51
C LEU A 294 38.89 -8.25 -57.84
N ALA A 295 39.51 -7.07 -57.74
CA ALA A 295 40.26 -6.29 -58.74
C ALA A 295 39.53 -5.11 -59.43
N ARG A 296 39.68 -3.92 -58.85
CA ARG A 296 40.63 -2.89 -59.31
C ARG A 296 40.90 -1.86 -58.22
#